data_AF-A0A329RBR0-F1
#
_entry.id   AF-A0A329RBR0-F1
#
_cell.length_a   1.000
_cell.length_b   1.000
_cell.length_c   1.000
_cell.angle_alpha   90.00
_cell.angle_beta   90.00
_cell.angle_gamma   90.00
#
_symmetry.space_group_name_H-M   'P 1'
#
loop_
_entity.id
_entity.type
_entity.pdbx_description
1 polymer ?
#
loop_
_entity_poly.entity_id
_entity_poly.type
_entity_poly.pdbx_seq_one_letter_code
_entity_poly.pdbx_strand_id
1 'polypeptide(L)'
;MKTVTIEGILYRMQRVVSSEEDVVRAQLKAARVDVVPGFAHFENEHEISIIRDDDGRKKNSSATSSSNVDSLSRIKADKFLIAYGTRPAHNPLIPIDGKVVIDRDQILSRDMHQLPRSLIV
;
A
#
# COMPACT_ATOMS: atom_id res chain seq x y z
N MET A 1 29.74 6.88 19.85
CA MET A 1 28.32 7.11 19.48
C MET A 1 28.03 6.28 18.23
N LYS A 2 26.91 5.54 18.17
CA LYS A 2 26.55 4.76 16.98
C LYS A 2 26.13 5.75 15.88
N THR A 3 26.76 5.72 14.72
CA THR A 3 26.38 6.55 13.57
C THR A 3 24.94 6.23 13.17
N VAL A 4 24.09 7.24 13.11
CA VAL A 4 22.70 7.09 12.65
C VAL A 4 22.72 7.11 11.12
N THR A 5 22.33 6.00 10.50
CA THR A 5 22.19 5.88 9.04
C THR A 5 20.72 5.88 8.65
N ILE A 6 20.40 6.34 7.44
CA ILE A 6 19.03 6.32 6.91
C ILE A 6 18.49 4.88 6.86
N GLU A 7 19.31 3.92 6.46
CA GLU A 7 18.98 2.48 6.48
C GLU A 7 18.61 2.00 7.88
N GLY A 8 19.36 2.44 8.90
CA GLY A 8 19.08 2.09 10.29
C GLY A 8 17.77 2.67 10.80
N ILE A 9 17.39 3.88 10.36
CA ILE A 9 16.10 4.50 10.65
C ILE A 9 14.98 3.74 9.94
N LEU A 10 15.08 3.55 8.63
CA LEU A 10 14.08 2.87 7.79
C LEU A 10 13.83 1.44 8.29
N TYR A 11 14.89 0.71 8.68
CA TYR A 11 14.77 -0.62 9.25
C TYR A 11 13.93 -0.64 10.54
N ARG A 12 14.17 0.31 11.45
CA ARG A 12 13.42 0.41 12.72
C ARG A 12 11.99 0.86 12.50
N MET A 13 11.77 1.81 11.59
CA MET A 13 10.44 2.27 11.20
C MET A 13 9.62 1.12 10.61
N GLN A 14 10.18 0.35 9.67
CA GLN A 14 9.48 -0.78 9.06
C GLN A 14 9.04 -1.81 10.09
N ARG A 15 9.85 -2.06 11.13
CA ARG A 15 9.47 -2.96 12.22
C ARG A 15 8.26 -2.46 13.00
N VAL A 16 8.17 -1.15 13.24
CA VAL A 16 7.00 -0.55 13.90
C VAL A 16 5.79 -0.66 12.99
N VAL A 17 5.91 -0.27 11.71
CA VAL A 17 4.81 -0.35 10.73
C VAL A 17 4.26 -1.78 10.65
N SER A 18 5.11 -2.79 10.48
CA SER A 18 4.65 -4.19 10.41
C SER A 18 4.00 -4.65 11.72
N SER A 19 4.51 -4.23 12.88
CA SER A 19 3.89 -4.55 14.17
C SER A 19 2.49 -3.94 14.29
N GLU A 20 2.30 -2.70 13.85
CA GLU A 20 0.99 -2.03 13.87
C GLU A 20 0.02 -2.68 12.88
N GLU A 21 0.48 -3.04 11.68
CA GLU A 21 -0.31 -3.79 10.70
C GLU A 21 -0.80 -5.14 11.25
N ASP A 22 0.06 -5.86 11.97
CA ASP A 22 -0.29 -7.13 12.62
C ASP A 22 -1.35 -6.94 13.71
N VAL A 23 -1.23 -5.88 14.51
CA VAL A 23 -2.22 -5.53 15.53
C VAL A 23 -3.58 -5.24 14.89
N VAL A 24 -3.62 -4.40 13.85
CA VAL A 24 -4.87 -4.07 13.14
C VAL A 24 -5.49 -5.32 12.53
N ARG A 25 -4.70 -6.19 11.89
CA ARG A 25 -5.19 -7.44 11.32
C ARG A 25 -5.76 -8.38 12.39
N ALA A 26 -5.11 -8.48 13.54
CA ALA A 26 -5.60 -9.28 14.67
C ALA A 26 -6.94 -8.74 15.21
N GLN A 27 -7.07 -7.42 15.33
CA GLN A 27 -8.31 -6.77 15.76
C GLN A 27 -9.47 -7.01 14.79
N LEU A 28 -9.24 -6.87 13.48
CA LEU A 28 -10.26 -7.16 12.45
C LEU A 28 -10.70 -8.63 12.51
N LYS A 29 -9.75 -9.56 12.64
CA LYS A 29 -10.05 -10.99 12.77
C LYS A 29 -10.87 -11.29 14.04
N ALA A 30 -10.51 -10.68 15.17
CA ALA A 30 -11.23 -10.84 16.43
C ALA A 30 -12.67 -10.31 16.35
N ALA A 31 -12.86 -9.22 15.60
CA ALA A 31 -14.18 -8.66 15.28
C ALA A 31 -14.93 -9.41 14.17
N ARG A 32 -14.37 -10.52 13.65
CA ARG A 32 -14.95 -11.32 12.54
C ARG A 32 -15.18 -10.50 11.26
N VAL A 33 -14.31 -9.55 10.99
CA VAL A 33 -14.31 -8.77 9.75
C VAL A 33 -13.47 -9.51 8.71
N ASP A 34 -14.09 -9.83 7.57
CA ASP A 34 -13.39 -10.43 6.43
C ASP A 34 -12.54 -9.38 5.71
N VAL A 35 -11.26 -9.65 5.55
CA VAL A 35 -10.31 -8.77 4.87
C VAL A 35 -10.01 -9.33 3.48
N VAL A 36 -10.47 -8.62 2.44
CA VAL A 36 -10.23 -8.99 1.05
C VAL A 36 -9.19 -8.03 0.46
N PRO A 37 -7.94 -8.48 0.20
CA PRO A 37 -6.92 -7.64 -0.38
C PRO A 37 -7.21 -7.39 -1.87
N GLY A 38 -7.03 -6.14 -2.30
CA GLY A 38 -7.14 -5.71 -3.70
C GLY A 38 -7.69 -4.30 -3.82
N PHE A 39 -7.82 -3.82 -5.05
CA PHE A 39 -8.42 -2.54 -5.38
C PHE A 39 -9.89 -2.74 -5.72
N ALA A 40 -10.78 -2.10 -4.95
CA ALA A 40 -12.21 -2.15 -5.16
C ALA A 40 -12.69 -1.07 -6.13
N HIS A 41 -13.60 -1.42 -7.03
CA HIS A 41 -14.31 -0.52 -7.92
C HIS A 41 -15.81 -0.77 -7.86
N PHE A 42 -16.63 0.28 -7.83
CA PHE A 42 -18.08 0.15 -7.88
C PHE A 42 -18.53 -0.19 -9.29
N GLU A 43 -19.19 -1.33 -9.45
CA GLU A 43 -19.85 -1.71 -10.71
C GLU A 43 -21.27 -1.14 -10.76
N ASN A 44 -21.90 -1.00 -9.59
CA ASN A 44 -23.19 -0.35 -9.37
C ASN A 44 -23.38 -0.05 -7.87
N GLU A 45 -24.57 0.41 -7.47
CA GLU A 45 -24.90 0.80 -6.08
C GLU A 45 -24.73 -0.33 -5.04
N HIS A 46 -24.79 -1.60 -5.46
CA HIS A 46 -24.82 -2.77 -4.58
C HIS A 46 -23.73 -3.82 -4.87
N GLU A 47 -22.82 -3.55 -5.80
CA GLU A 47 -21.78 -4.49 -6.23
C GLU A 47 -20.45 -3.77 -6.49
N ILE A 48 -19.38 -4.37 -5.97
CA ILE A 48 -18.00 -3.97 -6.29
C ILE A 48 -17.27 -5.12 -6.97
N SER A 49 -16.34 -4.78 -7.86
CA SER A 49 -15.29 -5.67 -8.33
C SER A 49 -13.99 -5.40 -7.59
N ILE A 50 -13.21 -6.43 -7.33
CA ILE A 50 -11.92 -6.35 -6.64
C ILE A 50 -10.86 -6.92 -7.57
N ILE A 51 -9.93 -6.06 -7.97
CA ILE A 51 -8.74 -6.42 -8.74
C ILE A 51 -7.64 -6.75 -7.75
N ARG A 52 -7.15 -7.99 -7.78
CA ARG A 52 -5.97 -8.40 -7.02
C ARG A 52 -4.73 -8.15 -7.86
N ASP A 53 -3.74 -7.46 -7.31
CA ASP A 53 -2.39 -7.49 -7.88
C ASP A 53 -1.83 -8.91 -7.70
N ASP A 54 -1.59 -9.57 -8.83
CA ASP A 54 -1.22 -10.99 -8.91
C ASP A 54 0.27 -11.24 -8.53
N ASP A 55 0.96 -10.20 -8.03
CA ASP A 55 2.42 -10.17 -7.91
C ASP A 55 2.97 -11.02 -6.74
N GLY A 56 2.09 -11.59 -5.91
CA GLY A 56 2.47 -12.40 -4.74
C GLY A 56 2.14 -13.89 -4.79
N ARG A 57 1.36 -14.38 -5.76
CA ARG A 57 0.80 -15.76 -5.72
C ARG A 57 1.15 -16.66 -6.90
N LYS A 58 1.93 -16.21 -7.89
CA LYS A 58 2.31 -17.04 -9.05
C LYS A 58 3.50 -17.99 -8.89
N LYS A 59 4.12 -18.14 -7.70
CA LYS A 59 5.28 -19.04 -7.55
C LYS A 59 5.01 -20.46 -7.05
N ASN A 60 3.83 -20.78 -6.50
CA ASN A 60 3.65 -22.08 -5.81
C ASN A 60 2.45 -22.93 -6.25
N SER A 61 1.81 -22.64 -7.39
CA SER A 61 0.81 -23.55 -7.95
C SER A 61 1.02 -23.74 -9.45
N SER A 62 1.83 -24.73 -9.78
CA SER A 62 1.86 -25.38 -11.08
C SER A 62 0.49 -26.02 -11.36
N ALA A 63 -0.36 -25.35 -12.14
CA ALA A 63 -1.39 -26.00 -12.96
C ALA A 63 -1.98 -24.99 -13.95
N THR A 64 -1.76 -25.28 -15.24
CA THR A 64 -2.70 -25.11 -16.36
C THR A 64 -3.26 -23.72 -16.67
N SER A 65 -2.81 -23.22 -17.83
CA SER A 65 -3.34 -22.11 -18.64
C SER A 65 -4.85 -21.91 -18.60
N SER A 66 -5.32 -20.68 -18.32
CA SER A 66 -6.52 -20.08 -18.95
C SER A 66 -6.84 -18.69 -18.34
N SER A 67 -6.87 -17.66 -19.19
CA SER A 67 -7.56 -16.36 -19.02
C SER A 67 -7.11 -15.39 -17.91
N ASN A 68 -6.81 -14.14 -18.29
CA ASN A 68 -6.69 -12.96 -17.41
C ASN A 68 -8.03 -12.56 -16.74
N VAL A 69 -8.91 -13.53 -16.46
CA VAL A 69 -10.29 -13.35 -15.97
C VAL A 69 -10.50 -14.08 -14.63
N ASP A 70 -9.44 -14.53 -13.95
CA ASP A 70 -9.55 -15.26 -12.67
C ASP A 70 -9.05 -14.44 -11.45
N SER A 71 -8.64 -13.19 -11.68
CA SER A 71 -8.15 -12.26 -10.63
C SER A 71 -9.22 -11.30 -10.09
N LEU A 72 -10.45 -11.38 -10.62
CA LEU A 72 -11.56 -10.50 -10.29
C LEU A 72 -12.53 -11.19 -9.31
N SER A 73 -12.61 -10.67 -8.09
CA SER A 73 -13.63 -11.08 -7.12
C SER A 73 -14.76 -10.05 -7.11
N ARG A 74 -16.01 -10.48 -7.26
CA ARG A 74 -17.18 -9.60 -7.07
C ARG A 74 -17.77 -9.78 -5.68
N ILE A 75 -18.13 -8.67 -5.04
CA ILE A 75 -18.76 -8.65 -3.72
C ILE A 75 -20.01 -7.78 -3.79
N LYS A 76 -21.10 -8.29 -3.20
CA LYS A 76 -22.35 -7.55 -3.04
C LYS A 76 -22.52 -7.12 -1.58
N ALA A 77 -23.11 -5.95 -1.37
CA ALA A 77 -23.44 -5.45 -0.05
C ALA A 77 -24.67 -4.53 -0.09
N ASP A 78 -25.43 -4.51 1.01
CA ASP A 78 -26.55 -3.59 1.17
C ASP A 78 -26.09 -2.15 1.37
N LYS A 79 -24.90 -1.98 1.97
CA LYS A 79 -24.32 -0.68 2.30
C LYS A 79 -22.81 -0.70 2.11
N PHE A 80 -22.27 0.44 1.68
CA PHE A 80 -20.84 0.66 1.59
C PHE A 80 -20.43 1.86 2.44
N LEU A 81 -19.33 1.70 3.19
CA LEU A 81 -18.62 2.80 3.82
C LEU A 81 -17.38 3.09 2.99
N ILE A 82 -17.30 4.31 2.44
CA ILE A 82 -16.17 4.74 1.62
C ILE A 82 -15.10 5.37 2.52
N ALA A 83 -13.93 4.73 2.59
CA ALA A 83 -12.81 5.15 3.44
C ALA A 83 -11.44 5.01 2.73
N TYR A 84 -11.31 5.49 1.49
CA TYR A 84 -10.11 5.29 0.65
C TYR A 84 -8.94 6.25 0.94
N GLY A 85 -9.09 7.16 1.91
CA GLY A 85 -8.04 8.10 2.31
C GLY A 85 -7.78 9.22 1.31
N THR A 86 -6.55 9.74 1.29
CA THR A 86 -6.09 10.87 0.47
C THR A 86 -4.73 10.55 -0.15
N ARG A 87 -4.34 11.33 -1.17
CA ARG A 87 -2.97 11.33 -1.72
C ARG A 87 -2.34 12.72 -1.54
N PRO A 88 -1.00 12.83 -1.46
CA PRO A 88 -0.33 14.13 -1.41
C PRO A 88 -0.78 15.05 -2.54
N ALA A 89 -1.00 16.33 -2.24
CA ALA A 89 -1.31 17.31 -3.26
C ALA A 89 -0.05 17.62 -4.07
N HIS A 90 -0.16 17.61 -5.40
CA HIS A 90 0.94 17.94 -6.30
C HIS A 90 0.63 19.22 -7.09
N ASN A 91 1.63 20.09 -7.23
CA ASN A 91 1.55 21.27 -8.08
C ASN A 91 2.11 20.91 -9.47
N PRO A 92 1.35 21.06 -10.57
CA PRO A 92 1.83 20.71 -11.90
C PRO A 92 3.05 21.52 -12.36
N LEU A 93 3.32 22.69 -11.75
CA LEU A 93 4.51 23.50 -12.02
C LEU A 93 5.78 22.98 -11.31
N ILE A 94 5.63 22.04 -10.37
CA ILE A 94 6.72 21.50 -9.55
C ILE A 94 6.70 19.96 -9.70
N PRO A 95 7.40 19.41 -10.70
CA PRO A 95 7.43 17.97 -10.91
C PRO A 95 8.14 17.26 -9.76
N ILE A 96 7.47 16.26 -9.18
CA ILE A 96 8.06 15.35 -8.19
C ILE A 96 8.94 14.34 -8.92
N ASP A 97 10.23 14.28 -8.58
CA ASP A 97 11.23 13.46 -9.29
C ASP A 97 11.71 12.24 -8.50
N GLY A 98 11.31 12.09 -7.23
CA GLY A 98 11.72 10.98 -6.36
C GLY A 98 13.16 11.05 -5.87
N LYS A 99 13.90 12.13 -6.17
CA LYS A 99 15.34 12.26 -5.87
C LYS A 99 15.65 13.53 -5.10
N VAL A 100 15.24 14.69 -5.63
CA VAL A 100 15.53 16.01 -5.07
C VAL A 100 14.24 16.72 -4.70
N VAL A 101 13.20 16.59 -5.52
CA VAL A 101 11.85 17.06 -5.23
C VAL A 101 11.00 15.85 -4.91
N ILE A 102 10.71 15.70 -3.61
CA ILE A 102 10.05 14.53 -3.04
C ILE A 102 8.83 14.95 -2.23
N ASP A 103 7.87 14.04 -2.11
CA ASP A 103 6.73 14.20 -1.21
C ASP A 103 6.84 13.29 0.03
N ARG A 104 5.76 13.27 0.82
CA ARG A 104 5.67 12.47 2.05
C ARG A 104 5.72 10.96 1.80
N ASP A 105 5.30 10.50 0.63
CA ASP A 105 5.31 9.07 0.32
C ASP A 105 6.73 8.64 -0.12
N GLN A 106 7.48 9.56 -0.73
CA GLN A 106 8.83 9.31 -1.21
C GLN A 106 9.96 9.58 -0.20
N ILE A 107 9.73 10.40 0.83
CA ILE A 107 10.76 10.71 1.85
C ILE A 107 11.24 9.46 2.62
N LEU A 108 10.41 8.42 2.68
CA LEU A 108 10.71 7.15 3.34
C LEU A 108 11.09 6.04 2.34
N SER A 109 11.25 6.38 1.07
CA SER A 109 11.63 5.42 0.03
C SER A 109 13.06 4.93 0.21
N ARG A 110 13.32 3.69 -0.22
CA ARG A 110 14.65 3.07 -0.16
C ARG A 110 15.68 3.73 -1.09
N ASP A 111 15.23 4.60 -1.99
CA ASP A 111 16.10 5.31 -2.93
C ASP A 111 16.81 6.51 -2.27
N MET A 112 16.39 6.90 -1.06
CA MET A 112 17.09 7.88 -0.24
C MET A 112 18.28 7.25 0.49
N HIS A 113 19.43 7.20 -0.18
CA HIS A 113 20.63 6.53 0.34
C HIS A 113 21.43 7.38 1.34
N GLN A 114 21.22 8.70 1.35
CA GLN A 114 21.96 9.64 2.21
C GLN A 114 21.03 10.70 2.79
N LEU A 115 21.30 11.09 4.04
CA LEU A 115 20.61 12.22 4.65
C LEU A 115 21.03 13.51 3.95
N PRO A 116 20.07 14.35 3.49
CA PRO A 116 20.41 15.60 2.85
C PRO A 116 21.10 16.53 3.86
N ARG A 117 22.13 17.26 3.39
CA ARG A 117 22.82 18.27 4.22
C ARG A 117 21.91 19.45 4.58
N SER A 118 20.92 19.72 3.75
CA SER A 118 19.92 20.77 3.90
C SER A 118 18.60 20.30 3.27
N LEU A 119 17.48 20.61 3.91
CA LEU A 119 16.14 20.29 3.43
C LEU A 119 15.29 21.57 3.41
N ILE A 120 14.54 21.77 2.33
CA ILE A 120 13.53 22.83 2.20
C ILE A 120 12.16 22.16 2.32
N VAL A 121 11.27 22.74 3.14
CA VAL A 121 9.92 22.22 3.43
C VAL A 121 8.89 23.27 3.09
#